data_AF-A0AAP5QH87-F1
#
_entry.id   AF-A0AAP5QH87-F1
#
_cell.length_a   1.000
_cell.length_b   1.000
_cell.length_c   1.000
_cell.angle_alpha   90.00
_cell.angle_beta   90.00
_cell.angle_gamma   90.00
#
_symmetry.space_group_name_H-M   'P 1'
#
loop_
_entity.id
_entity.type
_entity.pdbx_description
1 polymer ?
#
loop_
_entity_poly.entity_id
_entity_poly.type
_entity_poly.pdbx_seq_one_letter_code
_entity_poly.pdbx_strand_id
1 'polypeptide(L)'
;MTELHDLPLRDRWARLRFAVVGPLLAAPPEPGQVRELITALAAKRWRHPVTGDDVQFGRSTVERWFYRARKAAHDPVASLRDRKRPSGAGASLSPQAVQAIRAQYREHPGWTCQLHFDNLKVTLGEAGLPSYTTLRRYLRAQGLYRERKPRHTSTGAMLARDRLEKLEVRSFEVEHVNALWRMQSSGICGAEFRWRSQASVSRSVPPVANDHRAA
;
A
#
# COMPACT_ATOMS: atom_id res chain seq x y z
N MET A 1 -4.43 16.08 -30.47
CA MET A 1 -5.33 15.03 -29.94
C MET A 1 -4.51 14.08 -29.08
N THR A 2 -3.99 14.53 -27.93
CA THR A 2 -2.92 13.81 -27.22
C THR A 2 -2.77 14.29 -25.77
N GLU A 3 -3.83 14.29 -24.94
CA GLU A 3 -3.70 14.83 -23.55
C GLU A 3 -4.62 14.11 -22.54
N LEU A 4 -4.84 12.80 -22.70
CA LEU A 4 -5.65 11.99 -21.75
C LEU A 4 -4.82 10.98 -20.96
N HIS A 5 -3.58 10.69 -21.39
CA HIS A 5 -2.75 9.63 -20.80
C HIS A 5 -1.89 10.09 -19.62
N ASP A 6 -1.75 11.40 -19.39
CA ASP A 6 -0.93 11.95 -18.29
C ASP A 6 -1.73 12.32 -17.03
N LEU A 7 -3.06 12.21 -17.09
CA LEU A 7 -3.93 12.56 -15.98
C LEU A 7 -4.15 11.39 -15.01
N PRO A 8 -4.43 11.67 -13.73
CA PRO A 8 -4.86 10.65 -12.78
C PRO A 8 -6.08 9.89 -13.31
N LEU A 9 -6.15 8.57 -13.11
CA LEU A 9 -7.21 7.70 -13.62
C LEU A 9 -8.63 8.24 -13.34
N ARG A 10 -8.84 8.84 -12.15
CA ARG A 10 -10.12 9.43 -11.72
C ARG A 10 -10.56 10.60 -12.59
N ASP A 11 -9.60 11.38 -13.08
CA ASP A 11 -9.86 12.56 -13.90
C ASP A 11 -10.16 12.15 -15.35
N ARG A 12 -9.56 11.06 -15.84
CA ARG A 12 -9.89 10.52 -17.16
C ARG A 12 -11.34 10.03 -17.23
N TRP A 13 -11.80 9.31 -16.19
CA TRP A 13 -13.20 8.91 -16.07
C TRP A 13 -14.15 10.10 -15.92
N ALA A 14 -13.77 11.13 -15.17
CA ALA A 14 -14.57 12.35 -15.04
C ALA A 14 -14.74 13.06 -16.39
N ARG A 15 -13.66 13.18 -17.17
CA ARG A 15 -13.68 13.78 -18.52
C ARG A 15 -14.53 12.97 -19.50
N LEU A 16 -14.44 11.63 -19.47
CA LEU A 16 -15.33 10.79 -20.28
C LEU A 16 -16.79 11.06 -19.96
N ARG A 17 -17.14 11.02 -18.66
CA ARG A 17 -18.53 11.25 -18.21
C ARG A 17 -19.01 12.64 -18.61
N PHE A 18 -18.13 13.64 -18.49
CA PHE A 18 -18.43 15.01 -18.93
C PHE A 18 -18.60 15.08 -20.45
N ALA A 19 -17.80 14.37 -21.25
CA ALA A 19 -17.99 14.32 -22.70
C ALA A 19 -19.32 13.67 -23.10
N VAL A 20 -19.80 12.70 -22.30
CA VAL A 20 -21.11 12.06 -22.50
C VAL A 20 -22.26 13.04 -22.22
N VAL A 21 -22.24 13.76 -21.09
CA VAL A 21 -23.35 14.63 -20.68
C VAL A 21 -23.20 16.09 -21.14
N GLY A 22 -22.01 16.48 -21.59
CA GLY A 22 -21.65 17.83 -22.00
C GLY A 22 -22.59 18.43 -23.05
N PRO A 23 -23.00 17.68 -24.10
CA PRO A 23 -24.00 18.17 -25.05
C PRO A 23 -25.33 18.58 -24.40
N LEU A 24 -25.80 17.86 -23.38
CA LEU A 24 -27.03 18.18 -22.64
C LEU A 24 -26.89 19.42 -21.74
N LEU A 25 -25.65 19.75 -21.34
CA LEU A 25 -25.36 20.91 -20.50
C LEU A 25 -25.13 22.16 -21.34
N ALA A 26 -24.57 22.02 -22.54
CA ALA A 26 -24.29 23.11 -23.47
C ALA A 26 -25.55 23.60 -24.20
N ALA A 27 -26.44 22.67 -24.56
CA ALA A 27 -27.74 22.96 -25.17
C ALA A 27 -28.84 22.43 -24.23
N PRO A 28 -29.32 23.25 -23.27
CA PRO A 28 -30.35 22.80 -22.34
C PRO A 28 -31.61 22.42 -23.13
N PRO A 29 -32.08 21.17 -23.04
CA PRO A 29 -33.21 20.70 -23.81
C PRO A 29 -34.54 21.22 -23.27
N GLU A 30 -35.54 21.31 -24.15
CA GLU A 30 -36.90 21.65 -23.78
C GLU A 30 -37.50 20.62 -22.79
N PRO A 31 -38.46 21.02 -21.95
CA PRO A 31 -39.16 20.11 -21.04
C PRO A 31 -39.74 18.91 -21.82
N GLY A 32 -39.34 17.69 -21.45
CA GLY A 32 -39.80 16.44 -22.08
C GLY A 32 -38.78 15.77 -23.00
N GLN A 33 -37.85 16.52 -23.63
CA GLN A 33 -36.86 15.96 -24.57
C GLN A 33 -35.65 15.32 -23.88
N VAL A 34 -35.42 15.65 -22.60
CA VAL A 34 -34.30 15.13 -21.79
C VAL A 34 -34.20 13.62 -21.85
N ARG A 35 -35.34 12.92 -21.74
CA ARG A 35 -35.37 11.45 -21.68
C ARG A 35 -34.94 10.83 -23.00
N GLU A 36 -35.34 11.41 -24.13
CA GLU A 36 -34.99 10.93 -25.47
C GLU A 36 -33.51 11.15 -25.75
N LEU A 37 -32.99 12.34 -25.44
CA LEU A 37 -31.58 12.66 -25.63
C LEU A 37 -30.67 11.79 -24.75
N ILE A 38 -31.04 11.53 -23.49
CA ILE A 38 -30.30 10.59 -22.64
C ILE A 38 -30.33 9.17 -23.23
N THR A 39 -31.45 8.76 -23.82
CA THR A 39 -31.58 7.44 -24.46
C THR A 39 -30.67 7.34 -25.69
N ALA A 40 -30.59 8.38 -26.51
CA ALA A 40 -29.67 8.45 -27.65
C ALA A 40 -28.19 8.40 -27.21
N LEU A 41 -27.83 9.12 -26.13
CA LEU A 41 -26.47 9.10 -25.58
C LEU A 41 -26.10 7.74 -24.96
N ALA A 42 -27.07 7.06 -24.35
CA ALA A 42 -26.90 5.71 -23.83
C ALA A 42 -26.73 4.67 -24.96
N ALA A 43 -27.38 4.86 -26.11
CA ALA A 43 -27.22 3.99 -27.26
C ALA A 43 -25.84 4.12 -27.93
N LYS A 44 -25.20 5.30 -27.83
CA LYS A 44 -23.88 5.57 -28.41
C LYS A 44 -22.77 4.75 -27.74
N ARG A 45 -21.81 4.29 -28.55
CA ARG A 45 -20.55 3.69 -28.08
C ARG A 45 -19.53 4.77 -27.77
N TRP A 46 -18.90 4.67 -26.62
CA TRP A 46 -17.90 5.60 -26.11
C TRP A 46 -16.57 4.89 -25.93
N ARG A 47 -15.44 5.61 -26.04
CA ARG A 47 -14.11 5.02 -25.87
C ARG A 47 -13.69 4.98 -24.40
N HIS A 48 -13.26 3.82 -23.93
CA HIS A 48 -12.79 3.64 -22.56
C HIS A 48 -11.47 4.41 -22.36
N PRO A 49 -11.35 5.28 -21.34
CA PRO A 49 -10.21 6.21 -21.18
C PRO A 49 -8.90 5.54 -20.69
N VAL A 50 -8.85 4.21 -20.66
CA VAL A 50 -7.73 3.43 -20.10
C VAL A 50 -7.38 2.30 -21.05
N THR A 51 -8.36 1.46 -21.39
CA THR A 51 -8.16 0.32 -22.28
C THR A 51 -8.38 0.68 -23.75
N GLY A 52 -9.14 1.74 -24.06
CA GLY A 52 -9.46 2.16 -25.43
C GLY A 52 -10.65 1.40 -26.05
N ASP A 53 -11.21 0.43 -25.33
CA ASP A 53 -12.34 -0.39 -25.80
C ASP A 53 -13.62 0.43 -25.95
N ASP A 54 -14.55 -0.07 -26.75
CA ASP A 54 -15.88 0.52 -26.89
C ASP A 54 -16.77 0.10 -25.71
N VAL A 55 -17.22 1.09 -24.95
CA VAL A 55 -18.14 0.93 -23.82
C VAL A 55 -19.48 1.63 -24.08
N GLN A 56 -20.55 1.03 -23.59
CA GLN A 56 -21.90 1.60 -23.61
C GLN A 56 -22.38 1.76 -22.17
N PHE A 57 -23.13 2.82 -21.89
CA PHE A 57 -23.65 3.11 -20.56
C PHE A 57 -25.18 3.03 -20.55
N GLY A 58 -25.75 2.48 -19.49
CA GLY A 58 -27.21 2.43 -19.33
C GLY A 58 -27.82 3.83 -19.15
N ARG A 59 -29.07 4.00 -19.58
CA ARG A 59 -29.84 5.25 -19.48
C ARG A 59 -29.81 5.86 -18.08
N SER A 60 -30.02 5.04 -17.04
CA SER A 60 -30.02 5.47 -15.63
C SER A 60 -28.67 5.98 -15.13
N THR A 61 -27.56 5.52 -15.73
CA THR A 61 -26.21 5.96 -15.38
C THR A 61 -25.93 7.33 -15.98
N VAL A 62 -26.26 7.52 -17.25
CA VAL A 62 -26.13 8.82 -17.93
C VAL A 62 -27.03 9.87 -17.29
N GLU A 63 -28.27 9.50 -16.95
CA GLU A 63 -29.21 10.36 -16.22
C GLU A 63 -28.66 10.83 -14.87
N ARG A 64 -28.07 9.91 -14.08
CA ARG A 64 -27.43 10.25 -12.80
C ARG A 64 -26.26 11.23 -12.99
N TRP A 65 -25.45 11.05 -14.03
CA TRP A 65 -24.35 11.97 -14.32
C TRP A 65 -24.86 13.35 -14.72
N PHE A 66 -25.89 13.42 -15.57
CA PHE A 66 -26.48 14.69 -16.01
C PHE A 66 -26.97 15.52 -14.82
N TYR A 67 -27.82 14.93 -13.95
CA TYR A 67 -28.32 15.66 -12.78
C TYR A 67 -27.23 16.01 -11.77
N ARG A 68 -26.20 15.16 -11.62
CA ARG A 68 -25.05 15.44 -10.76
C ARG A 68 -24.24 16.64 -11.27
N ALA A 69 -23.98 16.70 -12.57
CA ALA A 69 -23.27 17.81 -13.19
C ALA A 69 -24.10 19.10 -13.18
N ARG A 70 -25.40 19.02 -13.48
CA ARG A 70 -26.32 20.17 -13.44
C ARG A 70 -26.39 20.81 -12.05
N LYS A 71 -26.40 20.02 -10.98
CA LYS A 71 -26.38 20.52 -9.60
C LYS A 71 -25.06 21.20 -9.23
N ALA A 72 -23.96 20.82 -9.88
CA ALA A 72 -22.62 21.27 -9.52
C ALA A 72 -22.19 22.60 -10.16
N ALA A 73 -22.99 23.16 -11.10
CA ALA A 73 -22.95 24.46 -11.80
C ALA A 73 -21.57 25.09 -12.12
N HIS A 74 -20.69 25.23 -11.13
CA HIS A 74 -19.36 25.83 -11.21
C HIS A 74 -18.25 24.86 -11.64
N ASP A 75 -18.28 23.58 -11.22
CA ASP A 75 -17.31 22.55 -11.66
C ASP A 75 -17.98 21.20 -11.95
N PRO A 76 -18.54 21.03 -13.16
CA PRO A 76 -19.21 19.80 -13.55
C PRO A 76 -18.23 18.61 -13.63
N VAL A 77 -16.95 18.84 -13.96
CA VAL A 77 -15.97 17.75 -14.11
C VAL A 77 -15.57 17.19 -12.74
N ALA A 78 -15.29 18.04 -11.74
CA ALA A 78 -15.00 17.56 -10.39
C ALA A 78 -16.17 16.78 -9.79
N SER A 79 -17.41 17.19 -10.07
CA SER A 79 -18.62 16.48 -9.61
C SER A 79 -18.71 15.05 -10.14
N LEU A 80 -18.16 14.78 -11.33
CA LEU A 80 -18.22 13.49 -12.00
C LEU A 80 -17.01 12.58 -11.67
N ARG A 81 -16.06 13.03 -10.85
CA ARG A 81 -14.93 12.21 -10.39
C ARG A 81 -15.42 11.05 -9.53
N ASP A 82 -14.71 9.93 -9.64
CA ASP A 82 -14.92 8.79 -8.74
C ASP A 82 -14.67 9.24 -7.30
N ARG A 83 -15.64 8.95 -6.43
CA ARG A 83 -15.48 9.19 -4.99
C ARG A 83 -14.22 8.45 -4.53
N LYS A 84 -13.31 9.17 -3.86
CA LYS A 84 -12.21 8.52 -3.16
C LYS A 84 -12.84 7.64 -2.09
N ARG A 85 -12.69 6.32 -2.24
CA ARG A 85 -12.95 5.43 -1.11
C ARG A 85 -11.98 5.88 -0.01
N PRO A 86 -12.44 6.08 1.23
CA PRO A 86 -11.51 6.37 2.31
C PRO A 86 -10.46 5.27 2.28
N SER A 87 -9.18 5.66 2.17
CA SER A 87 -8.09 4.73 2.46
C SER A 87 -8.40 4.19 3.85
N GLY A 88 -8.63 2.88 3.98
CA GLY A 88 -9.20 2.23 5.17
C GLY A 88 -8.29 2.26 6.40
N ALA A 89 -7.89 3.46 6.81
CA ALA A 89 -7.12 3.78 8.00
C ALA A 89 -8.00 4.43 9.08
N GLY A 90 -9.23 4.86 8.75
CA GLY A 90 -10.03 5.72 9.64
C GLY A 90 -11.14 5.05 10.45
N ALA A 91 -11.53 3.81 10.16
CA ALA A 91 -12.70 3.19 10.81
C ALA A 91 -12.36 2.13 11.88
N SER A 92 -11.11 1.69 11.98
CA SER A 92 -10.74 0.51 12.78
C SER A 92 -9.74 0.79 13.91
N LEU A 93 -9.39 2.06 14.14
CA LEU A 93 -8.46 2.45 15.19
C LEU A 93 -9.16 3.39 16.17
N SER A 94 -9.25 2.97 17.43
CA SER A 94 -9.74 3.85 18.49
C SER A 94 -8.75 5.01 18.70
N PRO A 95 -9.21 6.18 19.14
CA PRO A 95 -8.31 7.30 19.46
C PRO A 95 -7.24 6.92 20.50
N GLN A 96 -7.61 6.07 21.47
CA GLN A 96 -6.69 5.54 22.48
C GLN A 96 -5.58 4.68 21.86
N ALA A 97 -5.93 3.77 20.94
CA ALA A 97 -4.93 2.95 20.24
C ALA A 97 -3.99 3.82 19.40
N VAL A 98 -4.50 4.87 18.74
CA VAL A 98 -3.67 5.83 17.98
C VAL A 98 -2.67 6.54 18.89
N GLN A 99 -3.09 7.00 20.06
CA GLN A 99 -2.20 7.65 21.03
C GLN A 99 -1.12 6.69 21.52
N ALA A 100 -1.49 5.47 21.90
CA ALA A 100 -0.54 4.44 22.34
C ALA A 100 0.49 4.10 21.26
N ILE A 101 0.05 3.90 20.02
CA ILE A 101 0.95 3.64 18.87
C ILE A 101 1.94 4.79 18.68
N ARG A 102 1.46 6.04 18.73
CA ARG A 102 2.32 7.22 18.56
C ARG A 102 3.30 7.42 19.72
N ALA A 103 2.89 7.15 20.96
CA ALA A 103 3.77 7.20 22.11
C ALA A 103 4.89 6.15 21.99
N GLN A 104 4.51 4.90 21.78
CA GLN A 104 5.45 3.77 21.68
C GLN A 104 6.39 3.90 20.48
N TYR A 105 5.92 4.41 19.34
CA TYR A 105 6.79 4.64 18.19
C TYR A 105 7.84 5.73 18.47
N ARG A 106 7.47 6.81 19.16
CA ARG A 106 8.42 7.87 19.52
C ARG A 106 9.53 7.37 20.45
N GLU A 107 9.17 6.51 21.41
CA GLU A 107 10.13 5.89 22.33
C GLU A 107 11.05 4.90 21.60
N HIS A 108 10.49 4.15 20.65
CA HIS A 108 11.19 3.06 19.99
C HIS A 108 11.03 3.06 18.46
N PRO A 109 11.58 4.06 17.75
CA PRO A 109 11.42 4.18 16.29
C PRO A 109 12.17 3.09 15.50
N GLY A 110 13.09 2.37 16.15
CA GLY A 110 13.89 1.30 15.53
C GLY A 110 13.27 -0.10 15.61
N TRP A 111 12.09 -0.24 16.22
CA TRP A 111 11.39 -1.52 16.34
C TRP A 111 10.77 -1.98 15.03
N THR A 112 10.59 -3.28 14.88
CA THR A 112 9.83 -3.84 13.77
C THR A 112 8.34 -3.66 14.02
N CYS A 113 7.54 -3.65 12.95
CA CYS A 113 6.07 -3.55 13.08
C CYS A 113 5.50 -4.68 13.95
N GLN A 114 6.09 -5.87 13.89
CA GLN A 114 5.71 -7.01 14.73
C GLN A 114 6.01 -6.75 16.20
N LEU A 115 7.21 -6.24 16.51
CA LEU A 115 7.55 -5.89 17.90
C LEU A 115 6.66 -4.76 18.45
N HIS A 116 6.25 -3.82 17.61
CA HIS A 116 5.24 -2.84 18.02
C HIS A 116 3.90 -3.50 18.38
N PHE A 117 3.43 -4.41 17.52
CA PHE A 117 2.17 -5.13 17.73
C PHE A 117 2.18 -5.97 19.02
N ASP A 118 3.25 -6.72 19.25
CA ASP A 118 3.38 -7.60 20.42
C ASP A 118 3.39 -6.79 21.72
N ASN A 119 4.04 -5.63 21.74
CA ASN A 119 4.04 -4.75 22.92
C ASN A 119 2.70 -4.02 23.09
N LEU A 120 2.02 -3.62 22.00
CA LEU A 120 0.69 -3.04 22.07
C LEU A 120 -0.34 -4.01 22.66
N LYS A 121 -0.17 -5.31 22.41
CA LYS A 121 -1.01 -6.36 23.01
C LYS A 121 -0.92 -6.35 24.53
N VAL A 122 0.26 -6.04 25.09
CA VAL A 122 0.45 -5.89 26.53
C VAL A 122 -0.14 -4.57 27.03
N THR A 123 0.06 -3.46 26.30
CA THR A 123 -0.36 -2.12 26.75
C THR A 123 -1.88 -1.88 26.65
N LEU A 124 -2.52 -2.35 25.58
CA LEU A 124 -3.95 -2.09 25.30
C LEU A 124 -4.87 -3.26 25.66
N GLY A 125 -4.32 -4.46 25.86
CA GLY A 125 -5.08 -5.70 26.00
C GLY A 125 -5.78 -6.13 24.69
N GLU A 126 -6.36 -7.33 24.68
CA GLU A 126 -6.98 -7.94 23.48
C GLU A 126 -8.18 -7.15 22.94
N ALA A 127 -8.97 -6.50 23.81
CA ALA A 127 -10.17 -5.77 23.41
C ALA A 127 -9.88 -4.43 22.70
N GLY A 128 -8.71 -3.83 22.94
CA GLY A 128 -8.29 -2.55 22.37
C GLY A 128 -7.26 -2.66 21.25
N LEU A 129 -6.80 -3.89 20.93
CA LEU A 129 -5.70 -4.12 20.00
C LEU A 129 -6.19 -4.12 18.54
N PRO A 130 -5.69 -3.21 17.68
CA PRO A 130 -5.95 -3.31 16.24
C PRO A 130 -5.26 -4.53 15.66
N SER A 131 -5.83 -5.14 14.61
CA SER A 131 -5.15 -6.23 13.90
C SER A 131 -3.78 -5.80 13.36
N TYR A 132 -2.85 -6.75 13.26
CA TYR A 132 -1.49 -6.50 12.74
C TYR A 132 -1.49 -5.78 11.39
N THR A 133 -2.40 -6.16 10.48
CA THR A 133 -2.53 -5.52 9.16
C THR A 133 -3.01 -4.07 9.26
N THR A 134 -3.89 -3.77 10.22
CA THR A 134 -4.37 -2.42 10.51
C THR A 134 -3.24 -1.55 11.05
N LEU A 135 -2.46 -2.05 12.02
CA LEU A 135 -1.28 -1.37 12.56
C LEU A 135 -0.27 -1.07 11.44
N ARG A 136 0.10 -2.09 10.65
CA ARG A 136 1.06 -1.95 9.55
C ARG A 136 0.60 -0.93 8.51
N ARG A 137 -0.69 -0.91 8.18
CA ARG A 137 -1.28 0.06 7.26
C ARG A 137 -1.23 1.47 7.84
N TYR A 138 -1.56 1.62 9.12
CA TYR A 138 -1.52 2.90 9.82
C TYR A 138 -0.11 3.47 9.88
N LEU A 139 0.88 2.68 10.31
CA LEU A 139 2.29 3.11 10.35
C LEU A 139 2.76 3.57 8.97
N ARG A 140 2.46 2.81 7.90
CA ARG A 140 2.79 3.20 6.52
C ARG A 140 2.09 4.49 6.09
N ALA A 141 0.81 4.64 6.38
CA ALA A 141 0.03 5.82 6.02
C ALA A 141 0.52 7.09 6.77
N GLN A 142 1.08 6.93 7.96
CA GLN A 142 1.68 8.01 8.74
C GLN A 142 3.17 8.22 8.45
N GLY A 143 3.79 7.43 7.56
CA GLY A 143 5.21 7.52 7.25
C GLY A 143 6.14 7.03 8.36
N LEU A 144 5.62 6.26 9.32
CA LEU A 144 6.35 5.73 10.47
C LEU A 144 7.07 4.43 10.07
N TYR A 145 8.27 4.58 9.50
CA TYR A 145 9.13 3.47 9.07
C TYR A 145 10.24 3.21 10.08
N ARG A 146 10.57 1.92 10.28
CA ARG A 146 11.67 1.50 11.15
C ARG A 146 12.95 2.30 10.87
N GLU A 147 13.37 3.07 11.85
CA GLU A 147 14.63 3.82 11.81
C GLU A 147 15.80 2.91 12.19
N ARG A 148 16.80 2.81 11.31
CA ARG A 148 18.02 2.05 11.61
C ARG A 148 18.92 2.89 12.50
N LYS A 149 18.85 2.67 13.82
CA LYS A 149 19.86 3.20 14.74
C LYS A 149 21.17 2.41 14.60
N PRO A 150 22.34 3.08 14.50
CA PRO A 150 23.62 2.38 14.44
C PRO A 150 23.86 1.61 15.74
N ARG A 151 24.41 0.38 15.64
CA ARG A 151 24.70 -0.49 16.80
C ARG A 151 25.75 0.11 17.76
N HIS A 152 26.58 1.01 17.25
CA HIS A 152 27.61 1.71 18.01
C HIS A 152 27.55 3.19 17.69
N THR A 153 27.79 4.05 18.69
CA THR A 153 27.91 5.50 18.54
C THR A 153 29.31 5.94 18.11
N SER A 154 30.13 5.01 17.60
CA SER A 154 31.46 5.35 17.10
C SER A 154 31.37 6.25 15.88
N THR A 155 32.36 7.13 15.72
CA THR A 155 32.45 8.07 14.59
C THR A 155 32.32 7.36 13.24
N GLY A 156 32.92 6.18 13.10
CA GLY A 156 32.81 5.36 11.89
C GLY A 156 31.40 4.83 11.62
N ALA A 157 30.64 4.45 12.66
CA ALA A 157 29.27 3.97 12.51
C ALA A 157 28.30 5.10 12.13
N MET A 158 28.51 6.31 12.64
CA MET A 158 27.76 7.50 12.24
C MET A 158 28.05 7.89 10.78
N LEU A 159 29.32 7.95 10.38
CA LEU A 159 29.72 8.24 9.00
C LEU A 159 29.18 7.20 8.00
N ALA A 160 29.19 5.91 8.37
CA ALA A 160 28.63 4.85 7.54
C ALA A 160 27.12 4.99 7.34
N ARG A 161 26.37 5.41 8.39
CA ARG A 161 24.94 5.70 8.30
C ARG A 161 24.68 6.88 7.36
N ASP A 162 25.35 8.00 7.59
CA ASP A 162 25.14 9.22 6.80
C ASP A 162 25.53 8.99 5.33
N ARG A 163 26.53 8.14 5.07
CA ARG A 163 26.87 7.68 3.73
C ARG A 163 25.74 6.85 3.11
N LEU A 164 25.15 5.92 3.86
CA LEU A 164 24.06 5.06 3.37
C LEU A 164 22.78 5.85 3.10
N GLU A 165 22.44 6.85 3.92
CA GLU A 165 21.27 7.72 3.73
C GLU A 165 21.34 8.53 2.42
N LYS A 166 22.56 8.88 1.98
CA LYS A 166 22.81 9.58 0.71
C LYS A 166 22.78 8.67 -0.50
N LEU A 167 22.78 7.34 -0.31
CA LEU A 167 22.78 6.36 -1.38
C LEU A 167 21.36 5.84 -1.62
N GLU A 168 20.96 5.73 -2.89
CA GLU A 168 19.71 5.05 -3.24
C GLU A 168 19.86 3.54 -3.00
N VAL A 169 19.26 3.03 -1.93
CA VAL A 169 19.27 1.59 -1.62
C VAL A 169 18.11 0.92 -2.36
N ARG A 170 18.40 0.29 -3.50
CA ARG A 170 17.43 -0.54 -4.23
C ARG A 170 17.36 -1.94 -3.63
N SER A 171 16.15 -2.38 -3.28
CA SER A 171 15.92 -3.78 -2.94
C SER A 171 16.03 -4.61 -4.22
N PHE A 172 17.05 -5.46 -4.30
CA PHE A 172 17.19 -6.42 -5.39
C PHE A 172 16.46 -7.71 -4.98
N GLU A 173 15.59 -8.22 -5.86
CA GLU A 173 15.13 -9.60 -5.76
C GLU A 173 16.27 -10.48 -6.29
N VAL A 174 16.89 -11.25 -5.40
CA VAL A 174 17.88 -12.25 -5.81
C VAL A 174 17.12 -13.46 -6.30
N GLU A 175 17.09 -13.66 -7.61
CA GLU A 175 16.50 -14.86 -8.20
C GLU A 175 17.31 -16.13 -7.86
N HIS A 176 18.60 -15.99 -7.55
CA HIS A 176 19.53 -17.10 -7.29
C HIS A 176 20.24 -16.99 -5.94
N VAL A 177 19.79 -17.77 -4.95
CA VAL A 177 20.49 -17.92 -3.65
C VAL A 177 21.89 -18.52 -3.93
N ASN A 178 22.95 -17.89 -3.40
CA ASN A 178 24.39 -18.24 -3.57
C ASN A 178 25.12 -17.69 -4.82
N ALA A 179 24.56 -16.75 -5.57
CA ALA A 179 25.24 -16.21 -6.77
C ALA A 179 26.50 -15.36 -6.47
N LEU A 180 26.76 -14.98 -5.22
CA LEU A 180 27.83 -14.03 -4.88
C LEU A 180 28.67 -14.53 -3.71
N TRP A 181 29.56 -15.47 -3.99
CA TRP A 181 30.68 -15.80 -3.10
C TRP A 181 31.87 -14.93 -3.47
N ARG A 182 32.35 -14.10 -2.53
CA ARG A 182 33.68 -13.49 -2.64
C ARG A 182 34.65 -14.27 -1.78
N MET A 183 35.66 -14.86 -2.41
CA MET A 183 36.79 -15.48 -1.74
C MET A 183 37.67 -14.36 -1.16
N GLN A 184 37.71 -14.25 0.17
CA GLN A 184 38.71 -13.43 0.86
C GLN A 184 39.95 -14.31 1.01
N SER A 185 40.94 -14.16 0.13
CA SER A 185 42.27 -14.72 0.38
C SER A 185 42.98 -13.81 1.38
N SER A 186 42.78 -14.04 2.68
CA SER A 186 43.76 -13.61 3.67
C SER A 186 45.00 -14.50 3.45
N GLY A 187 46.03 -13.94 2.81
CA GLY A 187 47.27 -14.63 2.53
C GLY A 187 47.92 -15.16 3.81
N ILE A 188 47.73 -16.44 4.06
CA ILE A 188 48.59 -17.24 4.92
C ILE A 188 49.15 -18.31 3.99
N CYS A 189 50.41 -18.13 3.60
CA CYS A 189 51.16 -19.14 2.86
C CYS A 189 51.32 -20.39 3.74
N GLY A 190 51.01 -21.55 3.17
CA GLY A 190 51.44 -22.85 3.68
C GLY A 190 50.54 -23.48 4.75
N ALA A 191 49.41 -24.06 4.36
CA ALA A 191 48.83 -25.20 5.07
C ALA A 191 48.00 -26.04 4.10
N GLU A 192 48.32 -27.33 4.03
CA GLU A 192 47.63 -28.34 3.23
C GLU A 192 46.11 -28.30 3.43
N PHE A 193 45.37 -28.23 2.32
CA PHE A 193 43.93 -28.21 2.30
C PHE A 193 43.37 -29.61 2.58
N ARG A 194 43.26 -29.99 3.86
CA ARG A 194 42.61 -31.24 4.27
C ARG A 194 41.09 -31.03 4.34
N TRP A 195 40.39 -31.45 3.30
CA TRP A 195 38.93 -31.55 3.30
C TRP A 195 38.46 -32.53 4.39
N ARG A 196 38.01 -32.02 5.54
CA ARG A 196 37.15 -32.80 6.45
C ARG A 196 35.70 -32.59 6.04
N SER A 197 35.16 -33.57 5.31
CA SER A 197 33.73 -33.82 5.28
C SER A 197 33.29 -34.25 6.69
N GLN A 198 32.57 -33.38 7.41
CA GLN A 198 31.72 -33.82 8.51
C GLN A 198 30.32 -34.02 7.95
N ALA A 199 30.07 -35.25 7.51
CA ALA A 199 28.74 -35.81 7.52
C ALA A 199 28.32 -36.13 8.96
N SER A 200 27.01 -36.06 9.21
CA SER A 200 26.25 -36.47 10.41
C SER A 200 26.36 -35.51 11.62
N VAL A 201 25.29 -35.16 12.35
CA VAL A 201 24.22 -36.02 12.86
C VAL A 201 22.94 -35.19 13.08
N SER A 202 21.82 -35.72 12.58
CA SER A 202 20.45 -35.42 12.99
C SER A 202 20.26 -35.62 14.49
N ARG A 203 19.97 -34.57 15.26
CA ARG A 203 19.45 -34.73 16.63
C ARG A 203 17.95 -35.01 16.57
N SER A 204 17.63 -36.29 16.66
CA SER A 204 16.34 -36.81 17.14
C SER A 204 16.11 -36.39 18.60
N VAL A 205 14.98 -35.74 18.84
CA VAL A 205 14.47 -35.38 20.18
C VAL A 205 13.86 -36.64 20.82
N PRO A 206 14.26 -37.06 22.03
CA PRO A 206 13.60 -38.15 22.74
C PRO A 206 12.26 -37.68 23.39
N PRO A 207 11.27 -38.58 23.53
CA PRO A 207 9.94 -38.24 24.05
C PRO A 207 9.96 -38.00 25.57
N VAL A 208 9.20 -37.01 26.02
CA VAL A 208 8.94 -36.73 27.44
C VAL A 208 7.98 -37.80 27.96
N ALA A 209 8.45 -38.61 28.91
CA ALA A 209 7.64 -39.53 29.68
C ALA A 209 6.74 -38.74 30.64
N ASN A 210 5.45 -39.06 30.60
CA ASN A 210 4.39 -38.50 31.42
C ASN A 210 4.22 -39.41 32.65
N ASP A 211 4.77 -39.02 33.80
CA ASP A 211 4.57 -39.74 35.05
C ASP A 211 3.27 -39.28 35.73
N HIS A 212 2.26 -40.14 35.64
CA HIS A 212 1.09 -40.14 36.50
C HIS A 212 1.38 -40.92 37.79
N ARG A 213 1.34 -40.24 38.95
CA ARG A 213 0.93 -40.78 40.26
C ARG A 213 0.31 -39.59 41.03
N ALA A 214 -1.00 -39.51 41.31
CA ALA A 214 -1.83 -40.38 42.14
C ALA A 214 -1.33 -40.50 43.59
N ALA A 215 -1.65 -39.48 44.39
CA ALA A 215 -2.21 -39.58 45.74
C ALA A 215 -2.83 -38.21 46.09
#